data_AF-A0A1W6K2D7-F1
#
_entry.id   AF-A0A1W6K2D7-F1
#
_cell.length_a   1.000
_cell.length_b   1.000
_cell.length_c   1.000
_cell.angle_alpha   90.00
_cell.angle_beta   90.00
_cell.angle_gamma   90.00
#
_symmetry.space_group_name_H-M   'P 1'
#
loop_
_entity.id
_entity.type
_entity.pdbx_description
1 polymer ?
#
loop_
_entity_poly.entity_id
_entity_poly.type
_entity_poly.pdbx_seq_one_letter_code
_entity_poly.pdbx_strand_id
1 'polypeptide(L)'
;MIPMTDQQTPEMQILENLNGQIECKKTIVVPTSMITNYQKFFQLAIPKNTKQITLVLPLSFINKLKEIKETIKNTLPEAEIREIITDKSENIILCTYF
;
A
#
# COMPACT_ATOMS: atom_id res chain seq x y z
N MET A 1 30.17 17.69 -9.33
CA MET A 1 29.36 16.76 -8.50
C MET A 1 27.98 17.38 -8.35
N ILE A 2 26.91 16.64 -8.61
CA ILE A 2 25.54 17.12 -8.41
C ILE A 2 25.09 16.61 -7.03
N PRO A 3 24.58 17.45 -6.12
CA PRO A 3 24.00 16.96 -4.88
C PRO A 3 22.73 16.18 -5.20
N MET A 4 22.68 14.92 -4.77
CA MET A 4 21.45 14.12 -4.79
C MET A 4 20.53 14.64 -3.68
N THR A 5 19.65 15.58 -4.02
CA THR A 5 18.56 15.99 -3.13
C THR A 5 17.48 14.90 -3.18
N ASP A 6 17.75 13.78 -2.50
CA ASP A 6 16.82 12.68 -2.33
C ASP A 6 15.68 13.13 -1.42
N GLN A 7 14.67 13.79 -2.00
CA GLN A 7 13.43 14.14 -1.31
C GLN A 7 12.60 12.87 -1.11
N GLN A 8 13.04 12.04 -0.16
CA GLN A 8 12.21 10.98 0.41
C GLN A 8 10.86 11.59 0.80
N THR A 9 9.76 11.13 0.17
CA THR A 9 8.44 11.58 0.60
C THR A 9 8.18 11.08 2.03
N PRO A 10 7.30 11.73 2.82
CA PRO A 10 6.96 11.23 4.15
C PRO A 10 6.48 9.77 4.14
N GLU A 11 5.90 9.31 3.02
CA GLU A 11 5.50 7.91 2.81
C GLU A 11 6.70 6.94 2.79
N MET A 12 7.86 7.35 2.27
CA MET A 12 9.10 6.57 2.33
C MET A 12 9.65 6.48 3.76
N GLN A 13 9.59 7.57 4.53
CA GLN A 13 10.03 7.58 5.93
C GLN A 13 9.12 6.73 6.83
N ILE A 14 7.81 6.68 6.55
CA ILE A 14 6.87 5.76 7.21
C ILE A 14 7.26 4.30 6.95
N LEU A 15 7.68 3.97 5.73
CA LEU A 15 8.12 2.61 5.38
C LEU A 15 9.42 2.21 6.07
N GLU A 16 10.42 3.10 6.15
CA GLU A 16 11.66 2.80 6.89
C GLU A 16 11.41 2.53 8.37
N ASN A 17 10.48 3.27 9.00
CA ASN A 17 10.08 3.04 10.40
C ASN A 17 9.34 1.70 10.62
N LEU A 18 8.75 1.11 9.58
CA LEU A 18 8.06 -0.19 9.63
C LEU A 18 8.93 -1.36 9.17
N ASN A 19 10.05 -1.08 8.51
CA ASN A 19 10.97 -2.06 7.90
C ASN A 19 11.60 -3.02 8.93
N GLY A 20 11.55 -2.67 10.23
CA GLY A 20 11.97 -3.55 11.33
C GLY A 20 10.92 -4.56 11.82
N GLN A 21 9.69 -4.54 11.31
CA GLN A 21 8.62 -5.48 11.70
C GLN A 21 7.88 -6.13 10.52
N ILE A 22 8.10 -5.66 9.28
CA ILE A 22 7.27 -6.05 8.12
C ILE A 22 8.11 -6.23 6.84
N GLU A 23 8.53 -7.45 6.53
CA GLU A 23 9.15 -7.80 5.24
C GLU A 23 8.10 -7.87 4.09
N CYS A 24 7.63 -6.72 3.60
CA CYS A 24 6.81 -6.63 2.39
C CYS A 24 7.63 -6.01 1.24
N LYS A 25 8.15 -6.85 0.34
CA LYS A 25 9.21 -6.52 -0.64
C LYS A 25 8.87 -5.51 -1.75
N LYS A 26 7.62 -5.06 -1.86
CA LYS A 26 7.20 -4.07 -2.87
C LYS A 26 6.13 -3.18 -2.29
N THR A 27 6.41 -1.89 -2.08
CA THR A 27 5.36 -0.94 -1.70
C THR A 27 4.79 -0.22 -2.90
N ILE A 28 3.47 -0.02 -2.89
CA ILE A 28 2.76 0.89 -3.78
C ILE A 28 1.95 1.86 -2.93
N VAL A 29 2.30 3.13 -3.02
CA VAL A 29 1.53 4.24 -2.45
C VAL A 29 0.33 4.51 -3.36
N VAL A 30 -0.86 4.66 -2.77
CA VAL A 30 -2.11 4.91 -3.49
C VAL A 30 -2.49 6.38 -3.30
N PRO A 31 -2.33 7.26 -4.31
CA PRO A 31 -2.64 8.67 -4.15
C PRO A 31 -4.14 8.89 -3.92
N THR A 32 -4.51 9.90 -3.14
CA THR A 32 -5.91 10.26 -2.82
C THR A 32 -6.79 10.45 -4.06
N SER A 33 -6.23 10.91 -5.17
CA SER A 33 -6.92 11.03 -6.46
C SER A 33 -7.45 9.71 -7.02
N MET A 34 -6.88 8.56 -6.63
CA MET A 34 -7.33 7.22 -7.05
C MET A 34 -8.52 6.69 -6.25
N ILE A 35 -9.04 7.40 -5.24
CA ILE A 35 -10.14 6.92 -4.38
C ILE A 35 -11.44 6.58 -5.13
N THR A 36 -11.62 7.09 -6.35
CA THR A 36 -12.77 6.78 -7.24
C THR A 36 -12.49 5.65 -8.23
N ASN A 37 -11.23 5.27 -8.46
CA ASN A 37 -10.81 4.31 -9.50
C ASN A 37 -9.79 3.26 -9.00
N TYR A 38 -9.68 3.08 -7.68
CA TYR A 38 -8.67 2.22 -7.02
C TYR A 38 -8.62 0.78 -7.59
N GLN A 39 -9.75 0.23 -8.04
CA GLN A 39 -9.80 -1.10 -8.67
C GLN A 39 -8.96 -1.18 -9.95
N LYS A 40 -9.06 -0.18 -10.82
CA LYS A 40 -8.23 -0.09 -12.05
C LYS A 40 -6.77 0.15 -11.69
N PHE A 41 -6.50 0.98 -10.68
CA PHE A 41 -5.15 1.22 -10.20
C PHE A 41 -4.51 -0.10 -9.72
N PHE A 42 -5.19 -0.90 -8.89
CA PHE A 42 -4.66 -2.18 -8.42
C PHE A 42 -4.45 -3.17 -9.57
N GLN A 43 -5.38 -3.30 -10.52
CA GLN A 43 -5.23 -4.19 -11.68
C GLN A 43 -4.04 -3.83 -12.59
N LEU A 44 -3.58 -2.58 -12.57
CA LEU A 44 -2.41 -2.11 -13.34
C LEU A 44 -1.11 -2.14 -12.51
N ALA A 45 -1.17 -1.76 -11.23
CA ALA A 45 -0.01 -1.60 -10.37
C ALA A 45 0.46 -2.92 -9.70
N ILE A 46 -0.47 -3.86 -9.50
CA ILE A 46 -0.24 -5.19 -8.93
C ILE A 46 -0.16 -6.22 -10.08
N PRO A 47 1.04 -6.55 -10.60
CA PRO A 47 1.15 -7.59 -11.62
C PRO A 47 0.69 -8.94 -11.06
N LYS A 48 0.04 -9.77 -11.89
CA LYS A 48 -0.59 -11.04 -11.50
C LYS A 48 0.32 -12.07 -10.81
N ASN A 49 1.64 -11.88 -10.88
CA ASN A 49 2.65 -12.75 -10.27
C ASN A 49 3.25 -12.16 -8.96
N THR A 50 2.56 -11.19 -8.34
CA THR A 50 3.00 -10.51 -7.11
C THR A 50 2.80 -11.42 -5.89
N LYS A 51 3.90 -11.97 -5.35
CA LYS A 51 3.87 -12.81 -4.13
C LYS A 51 3.83 -12.03 -2.82
N GLN A 52 4.25 -10.76 -2.83
CA GLN A 52 4.20 -9.87 -1.66
C GLN A 52 4.02 -8.43 -2.12
N ILE A 53 3.19 -7.66 -1.41
CA ILE A 53 3.00 -6.23 -1.67
C ILE A 53 2.49 -5.50 -0.41
N THR A 54 3.02 -4.31 -0.18
CA THR A 54 2.46 -3.28 0.71
C THR A 54 1.62 -2.33 -0.13
N LEU A 55 0.39 -2.06 0.28
CA LEU A 55 -0.42 -0.94 -0.22
C LEU A 55 -0.52 0.10 0.89
N VAL A 56 0.01 1.30 0.65
CA VAL A 56 -0.12 2.44 1.56
C VAL A 56 -1.28 3.30 1.06
N LEU A 57 -2.34 3.37 1.87
CA LEU A 57 -3.61 4.02 1.56
C LEU A 57 -3.83 5.20 2.53
N PRO A 58 -4.03 6.44 2.04
CA PRO A 58 -4.44 7.55 2.87
C PRO A 58 -5.69 7.24 3.71
N LEU A 59 -5.80 7.82 4.91
CA LEU A 59 -6.92 7.55 5.84
C LEU A 59 -8.30 7.84 5.23
N SER A 60 -8.37 8.72 4.22
CA SER A 60 -9.57 8.98 3.41
C SER A 60 -10.20 7.71 2.82
N PHE A 61 -9.42 6.66 2.57
CA PHE A 61 -9.89 5.38 2.05
C PHE A 61 -10.53 4.48 3.13
N ILE A 62 -10.55 4.86 4.42
CA ILE A 62 -11.08 4.03 5.52
C ILE A 62 -12.53 3.58 5.28
N ASN A 63 -13.37 4.44 4.70
CA ASN A 63 -14.77 4.13 4.38
C ASN A 63 -14.92 3.15 3.20
N LYS A 64 -13.88 3.00 2.37
CA LYS A 64 -13.80 2.06 1.23
C LYS A 64 -12.94 0.83 1.52
N LEU A 65 -12.34 0.75 2.71
CA LEU A 65 -11.33 -0.23 3.09
C LEU A 65 -11.80 -1.68 2.95
N LYS A 66 -13.09 -1.92 3.16
CA LYS A 66 -13.73 -3.22 2.90
C LYS A 66 -13.76 -3.55 1.39
N GLU A 67 -14.28 -2.65 0.54
CA GLU A 67 -14.29 -2.82 -0.92
C GLU A 67 -12.88 -3.04 -1.49
N ILE A 68 -11.89 -2.36 -0.91
CA ILE A 68 -10.48 -2.44 -1.25
C ILE A 68 -9.92 -3.82 -0.91
N LYS A 69 -10.12 -4.31 0.33
CA LYS A 69 -9.74 -5.68 0.72
C LYS A 69 -10.39 -6.74 -0.17
N GLU A 70 -11.68 -6.59 -0.48
CA GLU A 70 -12.38 -7.50 -1.40
C GLU A 70 -11.82 -7.43 -2.82
N THR A 71 -11.48 -6.23 -3.33
CA THR A 71 -10.83 -6.05 -4.64
C THR A 71 -9.44 -6.68 -4.69
N ILE A 72 -8.62 -6.48 -3.64
CA ILE A 72 -7.29 -7.08 -3.52
C ILE A 72 -7.42 -8.60 -3.50
N LYS A 73 -8.34 -9.16 -2.70
CA LYS A 73 -8.57 -10.61 -2.62
C LYS A 73 -9.15 -11.20 -3.91
N ASN A 74 -9.97 -10.46 -4.66
CA ASN A 74 -10.41 -10.87 -6.00
C ASN A 74 -9.27 -10.81 -7.04
N THR A 75 -8.22 -10.02 -6.79
CA THR A 75 -7.02 -9.95 -7.64
C THR A 75 -5.97 -11.00 -7.26
N LEU A 76 -5.86 -11.29 -5.96
CA LEU A 76 -4.91 -12.21 -5.32
C LEU A 76 -5.69 -13.09 -4.31
N PRO A 77 -6.35 -14.19 -4.74
CA PRO A 77 -7.26 -14.96 -3.87
C PRO A 77 -6.57 -15.70 -2.73
N GLU A 78 -5.30 -16.04 -2.91
CA GLU A 78 -4.44 -16.72 -1.93
C GLU A 78 -3.76 -15.75 -0.95
N ALA A 79 -3.88 -14.44 -1.17
CA ALA A 79 -3.32 -13.44 -0.26
C ALA A 79 -4.09 -13.37 1.06
N GLU A 80 -3.39 -13.59 2.18
CA GLU A 80 -3.84 -12.99 3.44
C GLU A 80 -3.58 -11.48 3.37
N ILE A 81 -4.39 -10.68 4.08
CA ILE A 81 -4.25 -9.22 4.10
C ILE A 81 -4.16 -8.76 5.56
N ARG A 82 -2.96 -8.38 6.00
CA ARG A 82 -2.78 -7.66 7.27
C ARG A 82 -3.08 -6.20 7.09
N GLU A 83 -3.91 -5.67 7.96
CA GLU A 83 -4.22 -4.24 8.07
C GLU A 83 -3.52 -3.64 9.28
N ILE A 84 -2.85 -2.52 9.06
CA ILE A 84 -2.21 -1.73 10.12
C ILE A 84 -2.63 -0.27 9.91
N ILE A 85 -3.37 0.28 10.86
CA ILE A 85 -3.81 1.67 10.86
C ILE A 85 -2.85 2.47 11.73
N THR A 86 -2.08 3.36 11.12
CA THR A 86 -1.12 4.22 11.83
C THR A 86 -1.70 5.61 12.02
N ASP A 87 -2.28 5.85 13.19
CA ASP A 87 -2.91 7.12 13.61
C ASP A 87 -1.97 8.33 13.41
N LYS A 88 -0.69 8.17 13.78
CA LYS A 88 0.38 9.16 13.59
C LYS A 88 0.70 9.55 12.14
N SER A 89 0.23 8.78 11.17
CA SER A 89 0.69 8.85 9.78
C SER A 89 -0.44 9.12 8.78
N GLU A 90 -1.69 9.25 9.25
CA GLU A 90 -2.90 9.38 8.41
C GLU A 90 -2.95 8.35 7.26
N ASN A 91 -2.44 7.14 7.52
CA ASN A 91 -2.30 6.08 6.52
C ASN A 91 -2.68 4.71 7.09
N ILE A 92 -3.26 3.91 6.20
CA ILE A 92 -3.68 2.53 6.37
C ILE A 92 -2.76 1.68 5.50
N ILE A 93 -2.16 0.65 6.09
CA ILE A 93 -1.13 -0.15 5.44
C ILE A 93 -1.66 -1.56 5.32
N LEU A 94 -1.88 -2.00 4.08
CA LEU A 94 -2.31 -3.36 3.76
C LEU A 94 -1.10 -4.15 3.23
N CYS A 95 -0.62 -5.11 4.01
CA CYS A 95 0.42 -6.03 3.59
C CYS A 95 -0.17 -7.37 3.20
N THR A 96 0.20 -7.88 2.03
CA THR A 96 -0.22 -9.20 1.54
C THR A 96 0.96 -10.13 1.36
N TYR A 97 0.75 -11.40 1.69
CA TYR A 97 1.69 -12.51 1.50
C TYR A 97 0.94 -13.80 1.14
N PHE A 98 1.69 -14.75 0.60
CA PHE A 98 1.31 -16.07 0.10
C PHE A 98 2.27 -17.10 0.70
#